data_AF-A0A0A0D4Q8-F1
#
_entry.id   AF-A0A0A0D4Q8-F1
#
_cell.length_a   1.000
_cell.length_b   1.000
_cell.length_c   1.000
_cell.angle_alpha   90.00
_cell.angle_beta   90.00
_cell.angle_gamma   90.00
#
_symmetry.space_group_name_H-M   'P 1'
#
loop_
_entity.id
_entity.type
_entity.pdbx_description
1 polymer ?
#
loop_
_entity_poly.entity_id
_entity_poly.type
_entity_poly.pdbx_seq_one_letter_code
_entity_poly.pdbx_strand_id
1 'polypeptide(L)'
;MDDALRDRARRAGIAPEWTDVTGRTRSVTPETLERLLALIGGDGEASTVPPLVAGTSGQAIPLPPAADIGAAALVLDSGQRIDVTV
;
A
#
# COMPACT_ATOMS: atom_id res chain seq x y z
N MET A 1 20.87 -8.66 -12.59
CA MET A 1 19.57 -9.36 -12.67
C MET A 1 18.88 -9.34 -11.31
N ASP A 2 19.62 -9.66 -10.25
CA ASP A 2 19.15 -9.60 -8.85
C ASP A 2 18.61 -8.24 -8.42
N ASP A 3 19.21 -7.12 -8.84
CA ASP A 3 18.78 -5.79 -8.41
C ASP A 3 17.36 -5.45 -8.88
N ALA A 4 17.01 -5.80 -10.11
CA ALA A 4 15.67 -5.58 -10.65
C ALA A 4 14.61 -6.42 -9.93
N LEU A 5 14.95 -7.63 -9.51
CA LEU A 5 14.07 -8.48 -8.70
C LEU A 5 13.88 -7.89 -7.29
N ARG A 6 14.97 -7.41 -6.67
CA ARG A 6 14.93 -6.75 -5.36
C ARG A 6 14.11 -5.46 -5.40
N ASP A 7 14.24 -4.66 -6.46
CA ASP A 7 13.46 -3.43 -6.63
C ASP A 7 11.98 -3.70 -6.84
N ARG A 8 11.63 -4.77 -7.56
CA ARG A 8 10.24 -5.21 -7.69
C ARG A 8 9.67 -5.66 -6.35
N ALA A 9 10.43 -6.46 -5.59
CA ALA A 9 10.05 -6.87 -4.24
C ALA A 9 9.79 -5.66 -3.33
N ARG A 10 10.68 -4.66 -3.33
CA ARG A 10 10.51 -3.42 -2.54
C ARG A 10 9.23 -2.67 -2.92
N ARG A 11 8.93 -2.53 -4.22
CA ARG A 11 7.70 -1.88 -4.69
C ARG A 11 6.44 -2.63 -4.27
N ALA A 12 6.51 -3.95 -4.14
CA ALA A 12 5.44 -4.78 -3.62
C ALA A 12 5.38 -4.84 -2.08
N GLY A 13 6.20 -4.05 -1.37
CA GLY A 13 6.24 -4.03 0.10
C GLY A 13 6.99 -5.20 0.75
N ILE A 14 7.75 -5.98 -0.03
CA ILE A 14 8.59 -7.07 0.48
C ILE A 14 10.00 -6.54 0.76
N ALA A 15 10.51 -6.77 1.97
CA ALA A 15 11.90 -6.47 2.33
C ALA A 15 12.85 -7.57 1.81
N PRO A 16 13.77 -7.28 0.87
CA PRO A 16 14.71 -8.29 0.35
C PRO A 16 15.85 -8.62 1.30
N GLU A 17 16.02 -7.80 2.34
CA GLU A 17 17.05 -7.89 3.36
C GLU A 17 16.45 -7.51 4.71
N TRP A 18 16.90 -8.18 5.77
CA TRP A 18 16.39 -7.99 7.12
C TRP A 18 17.47 -8.30 8.15
N THR A 19 17.31 -7.78 9.36
CA THR A 19 18.19 -8.08 10.49
C THR A 19 17.59 -9.22 11.30
N ASP A 20 18.35 -10.30 11.47
CA ASP A 20 17.92 -11.44 12.27
C ASP A 20 17.97 -11.16 13.77
N VAL A 21 17.42 -12.08 14.56
CA VAL A 21 17.35 -11.96 16.03
C VAL A 21 18.73 -11.88 16.71
N THR A 22 19.80 -12.21 15.99
CA THR A 22 21.19 -12.10 16.46
C THR A 22 21.85 -10.80 16.03
N GLY A 23 21.12 -9.91 15.36
CA GLY A 23 21.61 -8.62 14.86
C GLY A 23 22.32 -8.72 13.51
N ARG A 24 22.30 -9.87 12.83
CA ARG A 24 23.00 -10.05 11.55
C ARG A 24 22.09 -9.73 10.38
N THR A 25 22.62 -9.02 9.39
CA THR A 25 21.92 -8.81 8.12
C THR A 25 21.82 -10.13 7.35
N ARG A 26 20.62 -10.43 6.87
CA ARG A 26 20.28 -11.59 6.04
C ARG A 26 19.57 -11.12 4.79
N SER A 27 19.80 -11.83 3.70
CA SER A 27 19.11 -11.59 2.43
C SER A 27 18.12 -12.72 2.15
N VAL A 28 16.97 -12.36 1.59
CA VAL A 28 16.01 -13.31 1.04
C VAL A 28 16.59 -13.85 -0.28
N THR A 29 16.41 -15.16 -0.53
CA THR A 29 16.88 -15.79 -1.76
C THR A 29 16.04 -15.32 -2.96
N PRO A 30 16.61 -15.29 -4.18
CA PRO A 30 15.87 -14.93 -5.39
C PRO A 30 14.60 -15.77 -5.59
N GLU A 31 14.68 -17.09 -5.41
CA GLU A 31 13.54 -18.00 -5.56
C GLU A 31 12.39 -17.66 -4.59
N THR A 32 12.70 -17.32 -3.34
CA THR A 32 11.67 -16.91 -2.38
C THR A 32 11.03 -15.58 -2.77
N LEU A 33 11.81 -14.61 -3.27
CA LEU A 33 11.26 -13.33 -3.74
C LEU A 33 10.31 -13.53 -4.92
N GLU A 34 10.68 -14.37 -5.90
CA GLU A 34 9.82 -14.69 -7.05
C GLU A 34 8.50 -15.32 -6.62
N ARG A 35 8.55 -16.29 -5.69
CA ARG A 35 7.34 -16.93 -5.16
C ARG A 35 6.46 -15.96 -4.39
N LEU A 36 7.04 -15.09 -3.57
CA LEU A 36 6.28 -14.08 -2.83
C LEU A 36 5.60 -13.09 -3.78
N LEU A 37 6.33 -12.60 -4.79
CA LEU A 37 5.77 -11.69 -5.79
C LEU A 37 4.59 -12.30 -6.56
N ALA A 38 4.70 -13.58 -6.94
CA ALA A 38 3.62 -14.31 -7.61
C ALA A 38 2.37 -14.45 -6.71
N LEU A 39 2.54 -14.66 -5.40
CA LEU A 39 1.43 -14.83 -4.46
C LEU A 39 0.65 -13.55 -4.18
N ILE A 40 1.35 -12.41 -4.06
CA ILE A 40 0.73 -11.13 -3.68
C ILE A 40 0.15 -10.42 -4.93
N GLY A 41 0.40 -10.98 -6.12
CA GLY A 41 0.04 -10.32 -7.38
C GLY A 41 0.85 -9.06 -7.62
N GLY A 42 2.14 -9.05 -7.23
CA GLY A 42 3.03 -7.88 -7.34
C GLY A 42 3.34 -7.41 -8.77
N ASP A 43 2.78 -8.09 -9.77
CA ASP A 43 2.79 -7.72 -11.18
C ASP A 43 1.44 -7.11 -11.65
N GLY A 44 0.43 -7.02 -10.78
CA GLY A 44 -0.85 -6.37 -11.07
C GLY A 44 -0.74 -4.84 -11.02
N GLU A 45 -1.51 -4.14 -11.86
CA GLU A 45 -1.62 -2.69 -11.76
C GLU A 45 -2.14 -2.31 -10.36
N ALA A 46 -1.33 -1.56 -9.62
CA ALA A 46 -1.77 -0.99 -8.35
C ALA A 46 -2.99 -0.11 -8.61
N SER A 47 -4.10 -0.40 -7.92
CA SER A 47 -5.27 0.47 -7.94
C SER A 47 -4.83 1.91 -7.63
N THR A 48 -5.15 2.84 -8.53
CA THR A 48 -4.78 4.26 -8.39
C THR A 48 -5.55 4.96 -7.28
N VAL A 49 -6.67 4.37 -6.84
CA VAL A 49 -7.42 4.80 -5.67
C VAL A 49 -7.13 3.82 -4.52
N PRO A 50 -6.48 4.25 -3.41
CA PRO A 50 -6.36 3.42 -2.23
C PRO A 50 -7.77 3.13 -1.69
N PRO A 51 -8.09 1.85 -1.39
CA PRO A 51 -9.43 1.43 -0.97
C PRO A 51 -9.80 1.93 0.44
N LEU A 52 -8.84 2.53 1.15
CA LEU A 52 -8.98 3.03 2.51
C LEU A 52 -8.15 4.31 2.65
N VAL A 53 -8.76 5.36 3.17
CA VAL A 53 -8.07 6.59 3.58
C VAL A 53 -8.14 6.66 5.10
N ALA A 54 -6.98 6.75 5.75
CA ALA A 54 -6.86 6.89 7.20
C ALA A 54 -6.30 8.28 7.55
N GLY A 55 -6.75 8.83 8.68
CA GLY A 55 -6.33 10.15 9.14
C GLY A 55 -6.41 10.28 10.65
N THR A 56 -5.92 11.41 11.15
CA THR A 56 -5.99 11.75 12.59
C THR A 56 -7.21 12.61 12.85
N SER A 57 -7.97 12.30 13.90
CA SER A 57 -9.13 13.11 14.28
C SER A 57 -8.75 14.57 14.52
N GLY A 58 -9.56 15.49 14.00
CA GLY A 58 -9.30 16.94 14.07
C GLY A 58 -8.25 17.45 13.09
N GLN A 59 -7.70 16.61 12.21
CA GLN A 59 -6.83 17.02 11.11
C GLN A 59 -7.51 16.80 9.77
N ALA A 60 -7.20 17.65 8.80
CA ALA A 60 -7.67 17.45 7.43
C ALA A 60 -7.10 16.14 6.86
N ILE A 61 -7.96 15.36 6.20
CA ILE A 61 -7.58 14.08 5.58
C ILE A 61 -7.47 14.31 4.07
N PRO A 62 -6.26 14.28 3.48
CA PRO A 62 -6.11 14.45 2.04
C PRO A 62 -6.68 13.22 1.32
N LEU A 63 -7.54 13.46 0.33
CA LEU A 63 -8.04 12.41 -0.55
C LEU A 63 -7.01 12.11 -1.66
N PRO A 64 -6.92 10.86 -2.12
CA PRO A 64 -6.01 10.49 -3.18
C PRO A 64 -6.35 11.24 -4.49
N PRO A 65 -5.36 11.60 -5.34
CA PRO A 65 -5.59 12.36 -6.56
C PRO A 65 -6.51 11.68 -7.58
N ALA A 66 -6.69 10.36 -7.45
CA ALA A 66 -7.58 9.56 -8.29
C ALA A 66 -9.05 9.57 -7.81
N ALA A 67 -9.35 10.26 -6.70
CA ALA A 67 -10.73 10.62 -6.37
C ALA A 67 -11.14 11.77 -7.29
N ASP A 68 -12.14 11.55 -8.15
CA ASP A 68 -12.73 12.61 -8.95
C ASP A 68 -13.23 13.74 -8.03
N ILE A 69 -12.99 14.99 -8.44
CA ILE A 69 -13.48 16.19 -7.76
C ILE A 69 -14.99 16.28 -7.99
N GLY A 70 -15.78 16.50 -6.93
CA GLY A 70 -17.23 16.55 -7.06
C GLY A 70 -18.03 16.24 -5.80
N ALA A 71 -19.32 15.95 -6.02
CA ALA A 71 -20.24 15.61 -4.93
C ALA A 71 -19.90 14.22 -4.36
N ALA A 72 -19.62 14.19 -3.07
CA ALA A 72 -19.35 12.99 -2.31
C ALA A 72 -20.17 12.97 -1.03
N ALA A 73 -20.15 11.86 -0.30
CA ALA A 73 -20.80 11.76 0.99
C ALA A 73 -19.97 10.98 1.98
N LEU A 74 -19.92 11.51 3.19
CA LEU A 74 -19.40 10.82 4.37
C LEU A 74 -20.58 10.12 5.04
N VAL A 75 -20.50 8.80 5.16
CA VAL A 75 -21.43 8.01 5.98
C VAL A 75 -20.66 7.59 7.23
N LEU A 76 -21.12 8.07 8.38
CA LEU A 76 -20.52 7.76 9.67
C LEU A 76 -21.00 6.40 10.17
N ASP A 77 -20.29 5.81 11.14
CA ASP A 77 -20.66 4.53 11.76
C ASP A 77 -22.05 4.56 12.42
N SER A 78 -22.53 5.75 12.80
CA SER A 78 -23.89 5.97 13.32
C SER A 78 -24.97 5.86 12.24
N GLY A 79 -24.60 5.73 10.97
CA GLY A 79 -25.49 5.84 9.81
C GLY A 79 -25.78 7.27 9.38
N GLN A 80 -25.26 8.28 10.09
CA GLN A 80 -25.40 9.68 9.69
C GLN A 80 -24.69 9.93 8.35
N ARG A 81 -25.41 10.53 7.41
CA ARG A 81 -24.87 10.97 6.13
C ARG A 81 -24.60 12.47 6.14
N ILE A 82 -23.43 12.84 5.62
CA ILE A 82 -23.01 14.24 5.43
C ILE A 82 -22.59 14.38 3.96
N ASP A 83 -23.32 15.17 3.19
CA ASP A 83 -22.91 15.48 1.81
C ASP A 83 -21.74 16.48 1.86
N VAL A 84 -20.71 16.20 1.06
CA VAL A 84 -19.48 16.99 0.98
C VAL A 84 -19.10 17.23 -0.48
N THR A 85 -18.32 18.28 -0.71
CA THR A 85 -17.68 18.53 -2.00
C THR A 85 -16.18 18.35 -1.83
N VAL A 86 -15.61 17.47 -2.64
CA VAL A 86 -14.16 17.24 -2.75
C VAL A 86 -13.59 18.18 -3.78
#